data_AF-A0A8T7B6V7-F1
#
_entry.id   AF-A0A8T7B6V7-F1
#
_cell.length_a   1.000
_cell.length_b   1.000
_cell.length_c   1.000
_cell.angle_alpha   90.00
_cell.angle_beta   90.00
_cell.angle_gamma   90.00
#
_symmetry.space_group_name_H-M   'P 1'
#
loop_
_entity.id
_entity.type
_entity.pdbx_description
1 polymer ?
#
loop_
_entity_poly.entity_id
_entity_poly.type
_entity_poly.pdbx_seq_one_letter_code
_entity_poly.pdbx_strand_id
1 'polypeptide(L)'
;MRIVLLGAPGSGKGTQAKKLVKSQRVPHISTGDLLREARENGTSYGAAAQDAMDAGHLVPDDIMLGIIKDRLTKPDIKRGFILDGFPRTVIQAEALDEMLDDMRRPLDGTLLLDVDKDLLIQRITGRRSCGRCGAVYNIFTTPPALEGQCDVCGSDLRHRPDDNDQAIENRLRSFESQTKPVITYYELQGTLYEVDATGEIDVVSRRLQTVIDVVKKNARKRGRPRKAAVKQLREAKANASQQSAAKATATAATKKTTKKAAKKVTKKAAKKKVAKKSVTKKKAKKKVAKKKVAKKKAAKKVAKRKTKKKVTKKKKVSRKKKSRATKKRQTKKKVTKRQAKKRTTKRKTKKKVTKRKTKKRTTKKRATKKRTTKRKAAKKKTTKRRATKKKTIRRKTTKKKSTRRKTRKKRR
;
A
#
# COMPACT_ATOMS: atom_id res chain seq x y z
N MET A 1 14.09 18.48 16.66
CA MET A 1 12.82 17.71 16.57
C MET A 1 12.79 16.96 15.25
N ARG A 2 12.95 15.64 15.28
CA ARG A 2 13.06 14.72 14.14
C ARG A 2 11.95 13.70 14.29
N ILE A 3 10.88 13.82 13.52
CA ILE A 3 9.71 12.95 13.66
C ILE A 3 9.25 12.36 12.33
N VAL A 4 8.69 11.17 12.40
CA VAL A 4 7.94 10.51 11.32
C VAL A 4 6.45 10.69 11.59
N LEU A 5 5.65 10.94 10.54
CA LEU A 5 4.19 10.87 10.59
C LEU A 5 3.68 9.62 9.86
N LEU A 6 3.08 8.70 10.61
CA LEU A 6 2.43 7.48 10.12
C LEU A 6 0.90 7.61 10.08
N GLY A 7 0.23 6.53 9.66
CA GLY A 7 -1.22 6.44 9.49
C GLY A 7 -1.64 6.33 8.02
N ALA A 8 -2.91 6.07 7.78
CA ALA A 8 -3.41 5.68 6.47
C ALA A 8 -3.39 6.81 5.40
N PRO A 9 -3.51 6.48 4.11
CA PRO A 9 -3.91 7.44 3.07
C PRO A 9 -5.20 8.16 3.49
N GLY A 10 -5.18 9.50 3.54
CA GLY A 10 -6.32 10.30 4.01
C GLY A 10 -6.30 10.70 5.49
N SER A 11 -5.38 10.19 6.32
CA SER A 11 -5.37 10.44 7.78
C SER A 11 -5.02 11.88 8.22
N GLY A 12 -4.80 12.80 7.28
CA GLY A 12 -4.56 14.21 7.57
C GLY A 12 -3.09 14.64 7.73
N LYS A 13 -2.12 13.70 7.72
CA LYS A 13 -0.66 13.95 7.89
C LYS A 13 -0.17 15.26 7.25
N GLY A 14 -0.23 15.41 5.93
CA GLY A 14 0.26 16.61 5.24
C GLY A 14 -0.45 17.93 5.63
N THR A 15 -1.67 17.87 6.14
CA THR A 15 -2.38 19.05 6.70
C THR A 15 -1.79 19.41 8.06
N GLN A 16 -1.59 18.42 8.91
CA GLN A 16 -0.99 18.61 10.24
C GLN A 16 0.49 18.99 10.14
N ALA A 17 1.28 18.36 9.28
CA ALA A 17 2.67 18.71 9.00
C ALA A 17 2.83 20.19 8.63
N LYS A 18 1.98 20.73 7.74
CA LYS A 18 1.99 22.16 7.37
C LYS A 18 1.67 23.11 8.55
N LYS A 19 0.92 22.68 9.55
CA LYS A 19 0.73 23.43 10.81
C LYS A 19 1.94 23.28 11.74
N LEU A 20 2.46 22.06 11.90
CA LEU A 20 3.63 21.77 12.74
C LEU A 20 4.92 22.47 12.28
N VAL A 21 5.17 22.59 10.96
CA VAL A 21 6.33 23.35 10.42
C VAL A 21 6.40 24.75 11.02
N LYS A 22 5.25 25.44 11.10
CA LYS A 22 5.18 26.81 11.63
C LYS A 22 5.51 26.86 13.13
N SER A 23 4.97 25.95 13.93
CA SER A 23 5.20 25.94 15.39
C SER A 23 6.59 25.41 15.77
N GLN A 24 7.14 24.44 15.03
CA GLN A 24 8.38 23.74 15.38
C GLN A 24 9.62 24.25 14.61
N ARG A 25 9.45 25.13 13.62
CA ARG A 25 10.52 25.76 12.82
C ARG A 25 11.54 24.74 12.23
N VAL A 26 11.01 23.65 11.67
CA VAL A 26 11.75 22.58 10.98
C VAL A 26 11.09 22.25 9.63
N PRO A 27 11.85 21.79 8.61
CA PRO A 27 11.30 21.42 7.31
C PRO A 27 10.33 20.23 7.36
N HIS A 28 9.30 20.29 6.52
CA HIS A 28 8.44 19.14 6.16
C HIS A 28 9.00 18.46 4.93
N ILE A 29 9.18 17.14 5.02
CA ILE A 29 9.68 16.27 3.97
C ILE A 29 8.53 15.31 3.61
N SER A 30 7.67 15.69 2.66
CA SER A 30 6.67 14.76 2.12
C SER A 30 7.25 14.05 0.91
N THR A 31 7.47 12.73 1.00
CA THR A 31 7.93 11.96 -0.17
C THR A 31 6.91 12.01 -1.30
N GLY A 32 5.63 12.13 -0.97
CA GLY A 32 4.59 12.32 -1.97
C GLY A 32 4.77 13.60 -2.79
N ASP A 33 5.22 14.70 -2.18
CA ASP A 33 5.45 15.97 -2.90
C ASP A 33 6.80 15.95 -3.63
N LEU A 34 7.87 15.42 -3.01
CA LEU A 34 9.17 15.22 -3.69
C LEU A 34 9.05 14.38 -4.97
N LEU A 35 8.23 13.32 -4.96
CA LEU A 35 7.98 12.50 -6.16
C LEU A 35 7.13 13.22 -7.23
N ARG A 36 6.31 14.21 -6.85
CA ARG A 36 5.57 15.07 -7.80
C ARG A 36 6.50 16.09 -8.43
N GLU A 37 7.29 16.78 -7.61
CA GLU A 37 8.34 17.72 -8.04
C GLU A 37 9.35 17.01 -8.97
N ALA A 38 9.79 15.80 -8.62
CA ALA A 38 10.65 14.97 -9.47
C ALA A 38 10.03 14.62 -10.84
N ARG A 39 8.71 14.39 -10.90
CA ARG A 39 7.98 14.16 -12.18
C ARG A 39 7.84 15.45 -12.98
N GLU A 40 7.51 16.55 -12.34
CA GLU A 40 7.31 17.86 -12.97
C GLU A 40 8.65 18.42 -13.51
N ASN A 41 9.77 18.13 -12.83
CA ASN A 41 11.13 18.45 -13.26
C ASN A 41 11.78 17.36 -14.16
N GLY A 42 11.04 16.33 -14.57
CA GLY A 42 11.50 15.32 -15.53
C GLY A 42 12.67 14.42 -15.08
N THR A 43 12.91 14.26 -13.78
CA THR A 43 14.07 13.50 -13.28
C THR A 43 13.93 11.99 -13.48
N SER A 44 15.05 11.26 -13.48
CA SER A 44 15.09 9.80 -13.56
C SER A 44 14.20 9.10 -12.52
N TYR A 45 14.28 9.56 -11.26
CA TYR A 45 13.42 9.08 -10.17
C TYR A 45 11.95 9.43 -10.39
N GLY A 46 11.64 10.62 -10.92
CA GLY A 46 10.28 11.04 -11.25
C GLY A 46 9.64 10.13 -12.29
N ALA A 47 10.35 9.88 -13.40
CA ALA A 47 9.90 8.99 -14.46
C ALA A 47 9.66 7.56 -13.94
N ALA A 48 10.59 7.00 -13.16
CA ALA A 48 10.47 5.65 -12.60
C ALA A 48 9.33 5.51 -11.57
N ALA A 49 8.99 6.59 -10.86
CA ALA A 49 7.90 6.59 -9.87
C ALA A 49 6.48 6.70 -10.47
N GLN A 50 6.35 7.23 -11.69
CA GLN A 50 5.06 7.63 -12.29
C GLN A 50 4.01 6.51 -12.28
N ASP A 51 4.31 5.37 -12.90
CA ASP A 51 3.33 4.28 -13.06
C ASP A 51 2.89 3.69 -11.72
N ALA A 52 3.81 3.62 -10.75
CA ALA A 52 3.51 3.17 -9.39
C ALA A 52 2.57 4.14 -8.67
N MET A 53 2.84 5.46 -8.74
CA MET A 53 2.00 6.48 -8.11
C MET A 53 0.60 6.53 -8.70
N ASP A 54 0.48 6.55 -10.03
CA ASP A 54 -0.82 6.72 -10.70
C ASP A 54 -1.70 5.45 -10.59
N ALA A 55 -1.09 4.28 -10.40
CA ALA A 55 -1.78 3.04 -10.02
C ALA A 55 -2.12 2.91 -8.52
N GLY A 56 -1.59 3.80 -7.66
CA GLY A 56 -1.77 3.74 -6.21
C GLY A 56 -0.91 2.68 -5.49
N HIS A 57 0.17 2.23 -6.12
CA HIS A 57 1.16 1.32 -5.52
C HIS A 57 2.26 2.08 -4.76
N LEU A 58 3.14 1.34 -4.09
CA LEU A 58 4.39 1.91 -3.57
C LEU A 58 5.41 2.03 -4.70
N VAL A 59 6.17 3.12 -4.68
CA VAL A 59 7.41 3.28 -5.46
C VAL A 59 8.48 2.36 -4.85
N PRO A 60 9.34 1.70 -5.65
CA PRO A 60 10.43 0.85 -5.16
C PRO A 60 11.31 1.46 -4.05
N ASP A 61 11.71 0.61 -3.10
CA ASP A 61 12.39 1.05 -1.87
C ASP A 61 13.76 1.69 -2.14
N ASP A 62 14.47 1.28 -3.19
CA ASP A 62 15.75 1.84 -3.65
C ASP A 62 15.61 3.30 -4.14
N ILE A 63 14.63 3.57 -5.00
CA ILE A 63 14.27 4.93 -5.46
C ILE A 63 13.89 5.80 -4.27
N MET A 64 13.08 5.27 -3.36
CA MET A 64 12.63 5.99 -2.17
C MET A 64 13.78 6.32 -1.21
N LEU A 65 14.71 5.39 -0.99
CA LEU A 65 15.88 5.58 -0.14
C LEU A 65 16.86 6.60 -0.74
N GLY A 66 17.08 6.60 -2.05
CA GLY A 66 17.89 7.62 -2.73
C GLY A 66 17.35 9.04 -2.50
N ILE A 67 16.07 9.27 -2.82
CA ILE A 67 15.41 10.57 -2.62
C ILE A 67 15.46 11.03 -1.15
N ILE A 68 15.30 10.11 -0.20
CA ILE A 68 15.39 10.42 1.23
C ILE A 68 16.82 10.78 1.63
N LYS A 69 17.83 10.03 1.19
CA LYS A 69 19.24 10.31 1.46
C LYS A 69 19.64 11.70 0.96
N ASP A 70 19.33 12.01 -0.30
CA ASP A 70 19.61 13.31 -0.94
C ASP A 70 18.85 14.48 -0.29
N ARG A 71 17.69 14.19 0.33
CA ARG A 71 16.93 15.21 1.06
C ARG A 71 17.46 15.46 2.48
N LEU A 72 18.02 14.43 3.13
CA LEU A 72 18.55 14.49 4.49
C LEU A 72 19.98 15.05 4.56
N THR A 73 20.75 15.09 3.46
CA THR A 73 22.05 15.79 3.43
C THR A 73 21.93 17.32 3.45
N LYS A 74 20.77 17.88 3.09
CA LYS A 74 20.56 19.34 2.97
C LYS A 74 20.70 20.07 4.33
N PRO A 75 21.34 21.26 4.38
CA PRO A 75 21.70 21.93 5.63
C PRO A 75 20.48 22.44 6.42
N ASP A 76 19.33 22.62 5.78
CA ASP A 76 18.09 23.07 6.43
C ASP A 76 17.59 22.08 7.50
N ILE A 77 17.87 20.78 7.31
CA ILE A 77 17.44 19.76 8.27
C ILE A 77 18.25 19.78 9.58
N LYS A 78 19.27 20.65 9.74
CA LYS A 78 20.15 20.69 10.94
C LYS A 78 19.37 20.76 12.26
N ARG A 79 18.27 21.54 12.30
CA ARG A 79 17.38 21.71 13.47
C ARG A 79 16.41 20.54 13.70
N GLY A 80 16.28 19.65 12.72
CA GLY A 80 15.34 18.53 12.68
C GLY A 80 14.49 18.55 11.41
N PHE A 81 13.44 17.74 11.38
CA PHE A 81 12.55 17.56 10.24
C PHE A 81 11.23 16.87 10.65
N ILE A 82 10.23 16.96 9.79
CA ILE A 82 8.97 16.20 9.86
C ILE A 82 8.84 15.38 8.58
N LEU A 83 8.98 14.06 8.70
CA LEU A 83 8.95 13.12 7.58
C LEU A 83 7.51 12.60 7.38
N ASP A 84 6.96 12.75 6.17
CA ASP A 84 5.55 12.45 5.85
C ASP A 84 5.46 11.48 4.67
N GLY A 85 4.78 10.36 4.92
CA GLY A 85 4.58 9.32 3.91
C GLY A 85 5.82 8.47 3.61
N PHE A 86 6.80 8.45 4.51
CA PHE A 86 7.92 7.51 4.57
C PHE A 86 8.37 7.38 6.04
N PRO A 87 8.80 6.20 6.51
CA PRO A 87 8.85 4.92 5.80
C PRO A 87 7.46 4.30 5.58
N ARG A 88 7.36 3.35 4.65
CA ARG A 88 6.13 2.59 4.33
C ARG A 88 6.30 1.08 4.27
N THR A 89 7.53 0.59 4.35
CA THR A 89 7.90 -0.83 4.51
C THR A 89 8.83 -0.94 5.71
N VAL A 90 8.97 -2.12 6.31
CA VAL A 90 9.92 -2.32 7.43
C VAL A 90 11.36 -2.13 6.96
N ILE A 91 11.69 -2.48 5.71
CA ILE A 91 13.01 -2.26 5.10
C ILE A 91 13.32 -0.76 5.03
N GLN A 92 12.36 0.07 4.59
CA GLN A 92 12.51 1.53 4.61
C GLN A 92 12.70 2.10 6.03
N ALA A 93 12.14 1.47 7.06
CA ALA A 93 12.28 1.91 8.45
C ALA A 93 13.64 1.50 9.04
N GLU A 94 14.06 0.25 8.87
CA GLU A 94 15.37 -0.24 9.29
C GLU A 94 16.52 0.56 8.62
N ALA A 95 16.37 0.89 7.33
CA ALA A 95 17.33 1.72 6.60
C ALA A 95 17.25 3.23 6.97
N LEU A 96 16.08 3.76 7.36
CA LEU A 96 15.97 5.14 7.86
C LEU A 96 16.71 5.31 9.18
N ASP A 97 16.47 4.38 10.11
CA ASP A 97 17.07 4.44 11.44
C ASP A 97 18.60 4.27 11.35
N GLU A 98 19.09 3.38 10.48
CA GLU A 98 20.53 3.21 10.20
C GLU A 98 21.18 4.49 9.61
N MET A 99 20.58 5.08 8.57
CA MET A 99 21.07 6.36 8.02
C MET A 99 21.08 7.49 9.07
N LEU A 100 20.09 7.53 9.97
CA LEU A 100 20.02 8.56 11.01
C LEU A 100 20.99 8.32 12.16
N ASP A 101 21.30 7.07 12.52
CA ASP A 101 22.32 6.75 13.52
C ASP A 101 23.75 6.98 13.00
N ASP A 102 24.04 6.72 11.72
CA ASP A 102 25.29 7.10 11.06
C ASP A 102 25.52 8.62 11.12
N MET A 103 24.47 9.40 10.84
CA MET A 103 24.48 10.86 11.03
C MET A 103 24.55 11.31 12.51
N ARG A 104 24.57 10.38 13.47
CA ARG A 104 24.46 10.59 14.94
C ARG A 104 23.23 11.40 15.35
N ARG A 105 22.12 11.21 14.61
CA ARG A 105 20.89 12.02 14.66
C ARG A 105 19.59 11.18 14.60
N PRO A 106 19.41 10.17 15.49
CA PRO A 106 18.21 9.33 15.55
C PRO A 106 16.89 10.10 15.69
N LEU A 107 15.77 9.45 15.37
CA LEU A 107 14.42 9.99 15.54
C LEU A 107 14.12 10.34 17.01
N ASP A 108 13.39 11.43 17.22
CA ASP A 108 12.85 11.81 18.54
C ASP A 108 11.55 11.04 18.85
N GLY A 109 10.77 10.70 17.81
CA GLY A 109 9.57 9.87 17.90
C GLY A 109 8.83 9.71 16.57
N THR A 110 7.96 8.70 16.50
CA THR A 110 7.11 8.38 15.34
C THR A 110 5.65 8.52 15.74
N LEU A 111 4.89 9.37 15.02
CA LEU A 111 3.53 9.75 15.41
C LEU A 111 2.52 9.14 14.45
N LEU A 112 1.69 8.22 14.94
CA LEU A 112 0.59 7.61 14.22
C LEU A 112 -0.66 8.50 14.29
N LEU A 113 -1.12 9.00 13.14
CA LEU A 113 -2.43 9.65 13.01
C LEU A 113 -3.46 8.59 12.64
N ASP A 114 -4.20 8.09 13.62
CA ASP A 114 -5.26 7.11 13.42
C ASP A 114 -6.63 7.75 13.12
N VAL A 115 -7.40 7.11 12.23
CA VAL A 115 -8.66 7.60 11.67
C VAL A 115 -9.48 6.42 11.10
N ASP A 116 -10.77 6.37 11.44
CA ASP A 116 -11.73 5.41 10.88
C ASP A 116 -11.70 5.29 9.35
N LYS A 117 -11.81 4.05 8.87
CA LYS A 117 -11.76 3.67 7.44
C LYS A 117 -12.75 4.44 6.55
N ASP A 118 -13.97 4.66 7.01
CA ASP A 118 -14.98 5.35 6.21
C ASP A 118 -14.71 6.87 6.15
N LEU A 119 -14.21 7.45 7.25
CA LEU A 119 -13.75 8.84 7.28
C LEU A 119 -12.49 9.04 6.42
N LEU A 120 -11.58 8.06 6.33
CA LEU A 120 -10.48 8.06 5.37
C LEU A 120 -10.98 8.10 3.92
N ILE A 121 -11.94 7.23 3.56
CA ILE A 121 -12.51 7.19 2.20
C ILE A 121 -13.21 8.51 1.86
N GLN A 122 -13.96 9.10 2.79
CA GLN A 122 -14.57 10.43 2.64
C GLN A 122 -13.50 11.54 2.49
N ARG A 123 -12.44 11.50 3.30
CA ARG A 123 -11.32 12.47 3.26
C ARG A 123 -10.54 12.40 1.93
N ILE A 124 -10.34 11.22 1.34
CA ILE A 124 -9.68 11.08 0.03
C ILE A 124 -10.62 11.50 -1.11
N THR A 125 -11.83 10.96 -1.19
CA THR A 125 -12.76 11.25 -2.31
C THR A 125 -13.21 12.73 -2.34
N GLY A 126 -13.30 13.36 -1.16
CA GLY A 126 -13.56 14.79 -1.02
C GLY A 126 -12.36 15.70 -1.33
N ARG A 127 -11.13 15.16 -1.45
CA ARG A 127 -9.91 15.96 -1.63
C ARG A 127 -9.89 16.68 -2.97
N ARG A 128 -9.48 17.94 -2.95
CA ARG A 128 -9.10 18.73 -4.12
C ARG A 128 -7.70 19.30 -3.93
N SER A 129 -6.99 19.56 -5.02
CA SER A 129 -5.66 20.15 -4.99
C SER A 129 -5.50 21.16 -6.12
N CYS A 130 -4.96 22.33 -5.80
CA CYS A 130 -4.61 23.34 -6.80
C CYS A 130 -3.37 22.90 -7.59
N GLY A 131 -3.44 22.95 -8.91
CA GLY A 131 -2.31 22.62 -9.77
C GLY A 131 -1.15 23.65 -9.73
N ARG A 132 -1.40 24.88 -9.28
CA ARG A 132 -0.43 25.99 -9.35
C ARG A 132 0.32 26.27 -8.03
N CYS A 133 -0.32 26.08 -6.88
CA CYS A 133 0.25 26.44 -5.57
C CYS A 133 0.28 25.29 -4.53
N GLY A 134 -0.12 24.07 -4.92
CA GLY A 134 -0.14 22.92 -4.01
C GLY A 134 -1.10 23.03 -2.81
N ALA A 135 -1.99 24.02 -2.79
CA ALA A 135 -3.06 24.14 -1.79
C ALA A 135 -4.01 22.94 -1.89
N VAL A 136 -4.44 22.42 -0.73
CA VAL A 136 -5.28 21.22 -0.62
C VAL A 136 -6.53 21.56 0.16
N TYR A 137 -7.69 21.21 -0.41
CA TYR A 137 -9.02 21.44 0.14
C TYR A 137 -9.77 20.11 0.27
N ASN A 138 -10.86 20.08 1.03
CA ASN A 138 -11.77 18.93 1.07
C ASN A 138 -13.22 19.42 1.09
N ILE A 139 -14.04 18.97 0.15
CA ILE A 139 -15.42 19.47 -0.04
C ILE A 139 -16.38 19.23 1.15
N PHE A 140 -15.97 18.45 2.15
CA PHE A 140 -16.74 18.16 3.36
C PHE A 140 -16.22 18.90 4.59
N THR A 141 -14.89 18.94 4.81
CA THR A 141 -14.28 19.51 6.03
C THR A 141 -13.66 20.89 5.84
N THR A 142 -13.26 21.23 4.62
CA THR A 142 -12.51 22.47 4.30
C THR A 142 -12.74 22.83 2.83
N PRO A 143 -13.99 23.17 2.45
CA PRO A 143 -14.31 23.53 1.08
C PRO A 143 -13.65 24.88 0.74
N PRO A 144 -13.31 25.12 -0.55
CA PRO A 144 -12.93 26.44 -1.00
C PRO A 144 -14.10 27.42 -0.89
N ALA A 145 -13.80 28.72 -0.80
CA ALA A 145 -14.80 29.78 -0.79
C ALA A 145 -15.60 29.85 -2.11
N LEU A 146 -14.96 29.49 -3.24
CA LEU A 146 -15.59 29.36 -4.56
C LEU A 146 -15.51 27.92 -5.08
N GLU A 147 -16.65 27.35 -5.49
CA GLU A 147 -16.76 25.94 -5.90
C GLU A 147 -15.89 25.64 -7.13
N GLY A 148 -14.73 25.02 -6.90
CA GLY A 148 -13.77 24.63 -7.94
C GLY A 148 -12.55 25.54 -8.08
N GLN A 149 -12.47 26.65 -7.34
CA GLN A 149 -11.40 27.66 -7.46
C GLN A 149 -10.52 27.69 -6.20
N CYS A 150 -9.23 27.97 -6.35
CA CYS A 150 -8.29 28.04 -5.23
C CYS A 150 -8.30 29.43 -4.56
N ASP A 151 -8.67 29.46 -3.28
CA ASP A 151 -8.73 30.69 -2.47
C ASP A 151 -7.38 31.43 -2.34
N VAL A 152 -6.26 30.74 -2.58
CA VAL A 152 -4.89 31.30 -2.48
C VAL A 152 -4.39 31.94 -3.78
N CYS A 153 -4.87 31.50 -4.96
CA CYS A 153 -4.29 31.94 -6.24
C CYS A 153 -5.26 31.94 -7.44
N GLY A 154 -6.57 31.88 -7.20
CA GLY A 154 -7.62 31.95 -8.22
C GLY A 154 -7.64 30.80 -9.25
N SER A 155 -6.74 29.83 -9.14
CA SER A 155 -6.53 28.77 -10.14
C SER A 155 -7.37 27.53 -9.85
N ASP A 156 -7.70 26.74 -10.89
CA ASP A 156 -8.60 25.59 -10.78
C ASP A 156 -8.15 24.51 -9.77
N LEU A 157 -9.14 23.89 -9.12
CA LEU A 157 -8.99 22.80 -8.17
C LEU A 157 -9.38 21.45 -8.78
N ARG A 158 -8.39 20.57 -8.97
CA ARG A 158 -8.56 19.23 -9.53
C ARG A 158 -8.56 18.14 -8.45
N HIS A 159 -9.10 16.96 -8.78
CA HIS A 159 -8.70 15.72 -8.10
C HIS A 159 -7.22 15.43 -8.44
N ARG A 160 -6.52 14.68 -7.58
CA ARG A 160 -5.22 14.12 -7.96
C ARG A 160 -5.40 12.86 -8.83
N PRO A 161 -4.43 12.47 -9.67
CA PRO A 161 -4.51 11.22 -10.46
C PRO A 161 -4.72 9.98 -9.57
N ASP A 162 -4.06 9.96 -8.40
CA ASP A 162 -4.10 8.90 -7.38
C ASP A 162 -5.38 8.89 -6.51
N ASP A 163 -6.34 9.79 -6.76
CA ASP A 163 -7.61 9.92 -6.04
C ASP A 163 -8.80 9.34 -6.83
N ASN A 164 -8.61 8.14 -7.39
CA ASN A 164 -9.63 7.35 -8.09
C ASN A 164 -9.94 6.04 -7.33
N ASP A 165 -11.16 5.51 -7.47
CA ASP A 165 -11.68 4.36 -6.69
C ASP A 165 -10.68 3.18 -6.57
N GLN A 166 -10.05 2.79 -7.69
CA GLN A 166 -9.10 1.66 -7.74
C GLN A 166 -7.76 2.00 -7.08
N ALA A 167 -7.23 3.21 -7.30
CA ALA A 167 -6.03 3.66 -6.61
C ALA A 167 -6.26 3.81 -5.09
N ILE A 168 -7.44 4.25 -4.66
CA ILE A 168 -7.81 4.33 -3.24
C ILE A 168 -7.79 2.94 -2.60
N GLU A 169 -8.43 1.94 -3.23
CA GLU A 169 -8.41 0.55 -2.76
C GLU A 169 -6.97 -0.01 -2.69
N ASN A 170 -6.18 0.18 -3.75
CA ASN A 170 -4.76 -0.23 -3.78
C ASN A 170 -3.95 0.40 -2.64
N ARG A 171 -4.11 1.70 -2.39
CA ARG A 171 -3.35 2.43 -1.35
C ARG A 171 -3.72 2.01 0.06
N LEU A 172 -5.01 1.79 0.33
CA LEU A 172 -5.47 1.26 1.62
C LEU A 172 -4.97 -0.18 1.83
N ARG A 173 -4.98 -1.00 0.77
CA ARG A 173 -4.45 -2.37 0.83
C ARG A 173 -2.95 -2.41 1.10
N SER A 174 -2.15 -1.59 0.40
CA SER A 174 -0.70 -1.47 0.65
C SER A 174 -0.40 -0.91 2.04
N PHE A 175 -1.24 0.01 2.56
CA PHE A 175 -1.09 0.48 3.94
C PHE A 175 -1.24 -0.68 4.94
N GLU A 176 -2.33 -1.45 4.86
CA GLU A 176 -2.56 -2.62 5.72
C GLU A 176 -1.46 -3.69 5.58
N SER A 177 -1.00 -4.00 4.36
CA SER A 177 -0.06 -5.12 4.15
C SER A 177 1.43 -4.77 4.26
N GLN A 178 1.81 -3.49 4.16
CA GLN A 178 3.23 -3.08 4.11
C GLN A 178 3.58 -2.01 5.15
N THR A 179 2.68 -1.06 5.41
CA THR A 179 2.93 0.05 6.34
C THR A 179 2.45 -0.24 7.77
N LYS A 180 1.42 -1.07 7.97
CA LYS A 180 0.99 -1.50 9.30
C LYS A 180 2.09 -2.22 10.11
N PRO A 181 2.91 -3.11 9.53
CA PRO A 181 4.10 -3.65 10.20
C PRO A 181 5.14 -2.60 10.65
N VAL A 182 5.16 -1.40 10.05
CA VAL A 182 6.04 -0.29 10.44
C VAL A 182 5.56 0.38 11.74
N ILE A 183 4.26 0.29 12.04
CA ILE A 183 3.70 0.74 13.32
C ILE A 183 4.30 -0.12 14.43
N THR A 184 4.16 -1.45 14.33
CA THR A 184 4.73 -2.43 15.26
C THR A 184 6.26 -2.34 15.38
N TYR A 185 6.96 -1.98 14.29
CA TYR A 185 8.41 -1.74 14.34
C TYR A 185 8.79 -0.61 15.32
N TYR A 186 8.15 0.56 15.22
CA TYR A 186 8.42 1.70 16.11
C TYR A 186 7.76 1.56 17.50
N GLU A 187 6.70 0.75 17.61
CA GLU A 187 6.09 0.33 18.87
C GLU A 187 7.09 -0.45 19.73
N LEU A 188 7.70 -1.50 19.16
CA LEU A 188 8.70 -2.35 19.83
C LEU A 188 9.98 -1.59 20.23
N GLN A 189 10.29 -0.46 19.60
CA GLN A 189 11.39 0.42 20.00
C GLN A 189 11.07 1.33 21.20
N GLY A 190 9.79 1.50 21.52
CA GLY A 190 9.29 2.55 22.43
C GLY A 190 9.42 3.96 21.81
N THR A 191 9.28 4.10 20.50
CA THR A 191 9.37 5.38 19.77
C THR A 191 8.05 5.79 19.09
N LEU A 192 7.07 4.89 18.99
CA LEU A 192 5.71 5.19 18.53
C LEU A 192 4.90 6.00 19.56
N TYR A 193 4.09 6.93 19.07
CA TYR A 193 3.04 7.64 19.82
C TYR A 193 1.78 7.73 18.95
N GLU A 194 0.63 7.37 19.50
CA GLU A 194 -0.64 7.39 18.76
C GLU A 194 -1.45 8.67 19.02
N VAL A 195 -2.19 9.12 18.00
CA VAL A 195 -2.99 10.34 18.02
C VAL A 195 -4.29 10.12 17.24
N ASP A 196 -5.42 10.20 17.95
CA ASP A 196 -6.75 10.30 17.35
C ASP A 196 -6.82 11.55 16.45
N ALA A 197 -6.88 11.30 15.14
CA ALA A 197 -6.96 12.31 14.09
C ALA A 197 -8.37 12.42 13.46
N THR A 198 -9.41 11.94 14.16
CA THR A 198 -10.82 12.22 13.85
C THR A 198 -11.20 13.66 14.23
N GLY A 199 -12.39 14.11 13.82
CA GLY A 199 -12.89 15.45 14.13
C GLY A 199 -12.18 16.59 13.38
N GLU A 200 -12.25 17.78 13.98
CA GLU A 200 -11.82 19.06 13.40
C GLU A 200 -10.30 19.25 13.35
N ILE A 201 -9.82 19.96 12.33
CA ILE A 201 -8.37 20.07 12.04
C ILE A 201 -7.61 20.66 13.24
N ASP A 202 -8.15 21.70 13.88
CA ASP A 202 -7.52 22.37 15.03
C ASP A 202 -7.63 21.58 16.34
N VAL A 203 -8.63 20.70 16.48
CA VAL A 203 -8.72 19.75 17.61
C VAL A 203 -7.59 18.73 17.49
N VAL A 204 -7.41 18.15 16.30
CA VAL A 204 -6.29 17.24 15.99
C VAL A 204 -4.95 17.95 16.15
N SER A 205 -4.80 19.21 15.72
CA SER A 205 -3.56 19.97 15.91
C SER A 205 -3.20 20.16 17.40
N ARG A 206 -4.18 20.40 18.28
CA ARG A 206 -3.93 20.51 19.73
C ARG A 206 -3.50 19.18 20.36
N ARG A 207 -4.19 18.07 20.02
CA ARG A 207 -3.80 16.70 20.44
C ARG A 207 -2.37 16.37 20.00
N LEU A 208 -2.06 16.64 18.74
CA LEU A 208 -0.75 16.38 18.14
C LEU A 208 0.36 17.23 18.77
N GLN A 209 0.07 18.49 19.14
CA GLN A 209 1.01 19.35 19.86
C GLN A 209 1.32 18.81 21.27
N THR A 210 0.30 18.35 22.00
CA THR A 210 0.45 17.73 23.32
C THR A 210 1.39 16.52 23.26
N VAL A 211 1.19 15.64 22.27
CA VAL A 211 2.07 14.48 22.04
C VAL A 211 3.49 14.91 21.63
N ILE A 212 3.65 15.94 20.80
CA ILE A 212 4.98 16.48 20.46
C ILE A 212 5.75 17.00 21.68
N ASP A 213 5.07 17.59 22.65
CA ASP A 213 5.74 18.09 23.85
C ASP A 213 6.09 16.96 24.84
N VAL A 214 5.36 15.84 24.83
CA VAL A 214 5.81 14.57 25.44
C VAL A 214 7.02 13.99 24.70
N VAL A 215 6.99 13.93 23.37
CA VAL A 215 8.11 13.47 22.52
C VAL A 215 9.38 14.27 22.81
N LYS A 216 9.30 15.60 22.92
CA LYS A 216 10.43 16.47 23.29
C LYS A 216 10.97 16.17 24.69
N LYS A 217 10.10 15.99 25.68
CA LYS A 217 10.49 15.64 27.07
C LYS A 217 11.23 14.30 27.08
N ASN A 218 10.70 13.30 26.37
CA ASN A 218 11.30 11.97 26.27
C ASN A 218 12.63 11.99 25.49
N ALA A 219 12.72 12.72 24.37
CA ALA A 219 13.96 12.87 23.60
C ALA A 219 15.08 13.55 24.40
N ARG A 220 14.75 14.55 25.25
CA ARG A 220 15.71 15.15 26.19
C ARG A 220 16.22 14.15 27.24
N LYS A 221 15.33 13.33 27.82
CA LYS A 221 15.69 12.28 28.78
C LYS A 221 16.51 11.12 28.18
N ARG A 222 16.54 10.95 26.86
CA ARG A 222 17.04 9.73 26.16
C ARG A 222 18.52 9.75 25.71
N GLY A 223 19.33 10.73 26.14
CA GLY A 223 20.81 10.66 26.10
C GLY A 223 21.46 9.98 24.86
N ARG A 224 21.56 10.72 23.75
CA ARG A 224 22.25 10.36 22.47
C ARG A 224 23.51 9.47 22.63
N PRO A 225 23.69 8.35 21.87
CA PRO A 225 22.74 7.54 21.09
C PRO A 225 22.77 6.02 21.39
N ARG A 226 21.75 5.28 20.89
CA ARG A 226 21.41 3.89 21.28
C ARG A 226 22.24 2.74 20.64
N LYS A 227 23.56 2.88 20.49
CA LYS A 227 24.42 1.81 19.89
C LYS A 227 24.24 0.43 20.54
N ALA A 228 24.01 0.36 21.85
CA ALA A 228 23.81 -0.90 22.57
C ALA A 228 22.46 -1.58 22.25
N ALA A 229 21.34 -0.86 22.33
CA ALA A 229 20.00 -1.45 22.22
C ALA A 229 19.69 -1.99 20.82
N VAL A 230 20.12 -1.28 19.76
CA VAL A 230 19.94 -1.75 18.38
C VAL A 230 20.86 -2.95 18.08
N LYS A 231 22.08 -2.96 18.65
CA LYS A 231 22.99 -4.11 18.59
C LYS A 231 22.37 -5.34 19.27
N GLN A 232 21.88 -5.21 20.50
CA GLN A 232 21.19 -6.28 21.23
C GLN A 232 19.97 -6.83 20.47
N LEU A 233 19.18 -5.97 19.81
CA LEU A 233 18.06 -6.41 18.96
C LEU A 233 18.52 -7.12 17.67
N ARG A 234 19.63 -6.68 17.04
CA ARG A 234 20.23 -7.38 15.89
C ARG A 234 20.81 -8.75 16.32
N GLU A 235 21.47 -8.82 17.47
CA GLU A 235 22.03 -10.06 18.04
C GLU A 235 20.94 -11.04 18.48
N ALA A 236 19.87 -10.57 19.14
CA ALA A 236 18.72 -11.41 19.49
C ALA A 236 18.03 -12.00 18.25
N LYS A 237 17.82 -11.19 17.19
CA LYS A 237 17.30 -11.68 15.89
C LYS A 237 18.24 -12.70 15.24
N ALA A 238 19.56 -12.47 15.28
CA ALA A 238 20.56 -13.40 14.73
C ALA A 238 20.52 -14.74 15.48
N ASN A 239 20.58 -14.72 16.81
CA ASN A 239 20.54 -15.91 17.67
C ASN A 239 19.24 -16.70 17.50
N ALA A 240 18.08 -16.03 17.40
CA ALA A 240 16.80 -16.67 17.11
C ALA A 240 16.79 -17.37 15.74
N SER A 241 17.39 -16.76 14.71
CA SER A 241 17.49 -17.39 13.38
C SER A 241 18.40 -18.62 13.40
N GLN A 242 19.54 -18.58 14.10
CA GLN A 242 20.45 -19.71 14.28
C GLN A 242 19.80 -20.86 15.07
N GLN A 243 19.09 -20.56 16.16
CA GLN A 243 18.31 -21.57 16.91
C GLN A 243 17.22 -22.21 16.05
N SER A 244 16.55 -21.44 15.18
CA SER A 244 15.56 -22.00 14.25
C SER A 244 16.18 -22.97 13.23
N ALA A 245 17.39 -22.66 12.73
CA ALA A 245 18.14 -23.53 11.83
C ALA A 245 18.62 -24.81 12.53
N ALA A 246 19.12 -24.72 13.76
CA ALA A 246 19.49 -25.87 14.58
C ALA A 246 18.30 -26.80 14.89
N LYS A 247 17.11 -26.23 15.12
CA LYS A 247 15.88 -27.02 15.35
C LYS A 247 15.40 -27.72 14.07
N ALA A 248 15.67 -27.15 12.89
CA ALA A 248 15.40 -27.77 11.59
C ALA A 248 16.38 -28.92 11.26
N THR A 249 17.66 -28.82 11.62
CA THR A 249 18.62 -29.94 11.44
C THR A 249 18.37 -31.07 12.43
N ALA A 250 18.04 -30.76 13.69
CA ALA A 250 17.64 -31.76 14.70
C ALA A 250 16.42 -32.59 14.26
N THR A 251 15.35 -31.93 13.78
CA THR A 251 14.13 -32.63 13.30
C THR A 251 14.34 -33.42 12.00
N ALA A 252 15.37 -33.10 11.20
CA ALA A 252 15.80 -33.94 10.08
C ALA A 252 16.50 -35.23 10.53
N ALA A 253 17.27 -35.19 11.64
CA ALA A 253 17.95 -36.34 12.19
C ALA A 253 16.97 -37.37 12.79
N THR A 254 16.00 -36.92 13.61
CA THR A 254 15.03 -37.81 14.28
C THR A 254 14.13 -38.57 13.30
N LYS A 255 13.95 -38.07 12.07
CA LYS A 255 13.14 -38.71 11.03
C LYS A 255 13.86 -39.83 10.27
N LYS A 256 15.12 -40.14 10.61
CA LYS A 256 15.95 -41.16 9.95
C LYS A 256 16.06 -42.47 10.74
N THR A 257 15.68 -42.50 12.02
CA THR A 257 15.77 -43.68 12.91
C THR A 257 14.48 -44.50 12.98
N THR A 258 13.30 -43.91 12.74
CA THR A 258 11.99 -44.58 12.83
C THR A 258 11.59 -45.45 11.61
N LYS A 259 12.58 -45.98 10.86
CA LYS A 259 12.35 -46.92 9.75
C LYS A 259 13.06 -48.28 9.92
N LYS A 260 13.49 -48.62 11.15
CA LYS A 260 14.21 -49.86 11.47
C LYS A 260 13.67 -50.63 12.70
N ALA A 261 12.42 -50.40 13.10
CA ALA A 261 11.80 -51.02 14.29
C ALA A 261 10.33 -51.44 14.05
N ALA A 262 10.08 -52.26 13.02
CA ALA A 262 8.70 -52.69 12.67
C ALA A 262 8.63 -54.11 12.05
N LYS A 263 9.37 -55.09 12.60
CA LYS A 263 9.26 -56.50 12.12
C LYS A 263 9.70 -57.60 13.12
N LYS A 264 9.15 -57.65 14.33
CA LYS A 264 9.12 -58.89 15.14
C LYS A 264 7.93 -58.94 16.11
N VAL A 265 7.29 -60.11 16.15
CA VAL A 265 6.48 -60.71 17.23
C VAL A 265 5.47 -59.83 18.00
N THR A 266 4.19 -60.01 17.69
CA THR A 266 3.19 -60.52 18.65
C THR A 266 2.35 -61.62 17.99
N LYS A 267 1.78 -62.53 18.78
CA LYS A 267 0.97 -63.68 18.31
C LYS A 267 0.03 -64.13 19.44
N LYS A 268 -1.09 -64.80 19.09
CA LYS A 268 -2.13 -65.42 19.94
C LYS A 268 -3.19 -64.48 20.58
N ALA A 269 -4.33 -65.11 20.89
CA ALA A 269 -5.66 -64.57 21.25
C ALA A 269 -6.34 -63.71 20.16
N ALA A 270 -7.64 -63.86 19.83
CA ALA A 270 -8.69 -64.76 20.33
C ALA A 270 -9.44 -65.50 19.19
N LYS A 271 -10.46 -66.32 19.51
CA LYS A 271 -11.15 -67.26 18.60
C LYS A 271 -12.49 -66.71 18.07
N LYS A 272 -12.80 -66.89 16.76
CA LYS A 272 -14.05 -67.53 16.25
C LYS A 272 -14.10 -67.66 14.70
N LYS A 273 -14.61 -68.82 14.26
CA LYS A 273 -15.59 -69.14 13.17
C LYS A 273 -15.88 -68.08 12.07
N VAL A 274 -16.14 -68.40 10.78
CA VAL A 274 -16.34 -69.70 10.07
C VAL A 274 -16.29 -69.56 8.51
N ALA A 275 -15.88 -70.62 7.78
CA ALA A 275 -16.14 -70.92 6.33
C ALA A 275 -15.67 -69.91 5.23
N LYS A 276 -15.55 -70.25 3.91
CA LYS A 276 -15.26 -71.50 3.14
C LYS A 276 -14.73 -71.08 1.74
N LYS A 277 -14.30 -72.06 0.91
CA LYS A 277 -13.78 -71.97 -0.49
C LYS A 277 -12.38 -71.31 -0.57
N SER A 278 -11.28 -72.00 -0.93
CA SER A 278 -10.93 -72.66 -2.22
C SER A 278 -10.70 -71.65 -3.36
N VAL A 279 -9.69 -71.77 -4.24
CA VAL A 279 -8.97 -72.96 -4.75
C VAL A 279 -7.43 -72.82 -4.73
N THR A 280 -6.74 -73.96 -4.85
CA THR A 280 -5.26 -74.17 -4.95
C THR A 280 -4.63 -73.59 -6.26
N LYS A 281 -3.31 -73.65 -6.60
CA LYS A 281 -2.33 -74.76 -6.50
C LYS A 281 -0.89 -74.33 -6.91
N LYS A 282 0.15 -74.81 -6.19
CA LYS A 282 1.55 -75.16 -6.64
C LYS A 282 2.42 -74.07 -7.37
N LYS A 283 3.76 -74.14 -7.49
CA LYS A 283 4.91 -74.73 -6.71
C LYS A 283 6.15 -73.86 -7.08
N ALA A 284 7.09 -73.54 -6.18
CA ALA A 284 8.35 -74.26 -5.86
C ALA A 284 9.25 -74.59 -7.08
N LYS A 285 10.60 -74.59 -7.10
CA LYS A 285 11.76 -74.19 -6.24
C LYS A 285 12.96 -74.99 -6.81
N LYS A 286 14.16 -74.40 -6.99
CA LYS A 286 15.56 -74.93 -6.78
C LYS A 286 16.54 -73.77 -7.13
N LYS A 287 17.65 -73.44 -6.43
CA LYS A 287 18.88 -74.18 -5.99
C LYS A 287 19.78 -74.56 -7.20
N VAL A 288 21.12 -74.47 -7.23
CA VAL A 288 22.24 -74.00 -6.34
C VAL A 288 23.52 -73.80 -7.24
N ALA A 289 24.73 -73.27 -6.95
CA ALA A 289 25.53 -73.02 -5.72
C ALA A 289 25.99 -71.52 -5.57
N LYS A 290 27.19 -70.99 -5.21
CA LYS A 290 28.66 -71.31 -5.07
C LYS A 290 29.44 -71.50 -6.42
N LYS A 291 30.76 -71.24 -6.56
CA LYS A 291 31.89 -70.95 -5.61
C LYS A 291 32.82 -69.78 -6.10
N LYS A 292 33.91 -69.45 -5.36
CA LYS A 292 34.90 -68.35 -5.58
C LYS A 292 35.95 -68.70 -6.66
N VAL A 293 36.81 -67.81 -7.22
CA VAL A 293 38.10 -67.20 -6.73
C VAL A 293 38.67 -66.34 -7.91
N ALA A 294 39.60 -65.38 -7.90
CA ALA A 294 40.04 -64.24 -7.06
C ALA A 294 41.33 -63.60 -7.70
N LYS A 295 41.52 -62.27 -7.58
CA LYS A 295 42.79 -61.47 -7.68
C LYS A 295 43.57 -61.27 -9.02
N LYS A 296 44.32 -60.14 -9.03
CA LYS A 296 45.36 -59.61 -9.98
C LYS A 296 44.88 -59.20 -11.40
N LYS A 297 45.62 -58.36 -12.17
CA LYS A 297 46.18 -56.99 -11.95
C LYS A 297 46.70 -56.45 -13.32
N ALA A 298 46.72 -55.12 -13.52
CA ALA A 298 47.58 -54.35 -14.44
C ALA A 298 47.49 -54.44 -16.01
N ALA A 299 46.99 -53.34 -16.61
CA ALA A 299 47.65 -52.43 -17.57
C ALA A 299 48.02 -52.79 -19.05
N LYS A 300 47.94 -51.73 -19.91
CA LYS A 300 48.47 -51.58 -21.31
C LYS A 300 47.81 -52.50 -22.39
N LYS A 301 47.78 -52.19 -23.71
CA LYS A 301 48.02 -50.95 -24.50
C LYS A 301 47.23 -51.01 -25.84
N VAL A 302 46.67 -49.87 -26.29
CA VAL A 302 46.67 -49.32 -27.68
C VAL A 302 46.13 -50.14 -28.91
N ALA A 303 44.99 -49.66 -29.45
CA ALA A 303 44.68 -49.43 -30.89
C ALA A 303 44.04 -50.49 -31.85
N LYS A 304 43.55 -49.93 -32.98
CA LYS A 304 43.14 -50.49 -34.30
C LYS A 304 42.11 -51.65 -34.37
N ARG A 305 40.81 -51.29 -34.31
CA ARG A 305 39.80 -51.83 -35.26
C ARG A 305 38.63 -50.87 -35.56
N LYS A 306 38.93 -49.71 -36.18
CA LYS A 306 37.92 -48.84 -36.82
C LYS A 306 37.50 -49.46 -38.16
N THR A 307 36.28 -50.01 -38.33
CA THR A 307 35.46 -50.02 -39.59
C THR A 307 34.22 -50.95 -39.58
N LYS A 308 33.29 -50.86 -38.60
CA LYS A 308 31.90 -51.41 -38.77
C LYS A 308 30.85 -50.78 -37.83
N LYS A 309 30.72 -49.44 -37.82
CA LYS A 309 29.75 -48.73 -36.95
C LYS A 309 29.17 -47.41 -37.51
N LYS A 310 29.06 -47.27 -38.85
CA LYS A 310 28.62 -46.02 -39.53
C LYS A 310 27.20 -46.07 -40.15
N VAL A 311 26.40 -47.12 -39.89
CA VAL A 311 25.01 -47.25 -40.44
C VAL A 311 23.92 -46.97 -39.39
N THR A 312 24.06 -47.48 -38.16
CA THR A 312 22.95 -47.51 -37.17
C THR A 312 22.65 -46.20 -36.42
N LYS A 313 23.46 -45.13 -36.60
CA LYS A 313 23.21 -43.83 -35.94
C LYS A 313 22.25 -42.87 -36.68
N LYS A 314 22.14 -42.91 -38.02
CA LYS A 314 21.28 -41.95 -38.77
C LYS A 314 19.77 -42.15 -38.50
N LYS A 315 19.28 -43.39 -38.39
CA LYS A 315 17.82 -43.69 -38.23
C LYS A 315 17.19 -43.23 -36.89
N LYS A 316 17.97 -42.97 -35.82
CA LYS A 316 17.43 -42.50 -34.51
C LYS A 316 17.24 -40.98 -34.41
N VAL A 317 17.86 -40.17 -35.27
CA VAL A 317 17.79 -38.70 -35.19
C VAL A 317 16.54 -38.13 -35.88
N SER A 318 16.12 -38.70 -37.02
CA SER A 318 14.98 -38.22 -37.82
C SER A 318 13.63 -38.32 -37.07
N ARG A 319 13.34 -39.46 -36.45
CA ARG A 319 12.10 -39.66 -35.64
C ARG A 319 11.96 -38.65 -34.49
N LYS A 320 13.06 -38.16 -33.90
CA LYS A 320 13.03 -37.20 -32.78
C LYS A 320 12.83 -35.73 -33.22
N LYS A 321 13.07 -35.39 -34.50
CA LYS A 321 12.71 -34.06 -35.06
C LYS A 321 11.22 -33.97 -35.43
N LYS A 322 10.64 -34.96 -36.14
CA LYS A 322 9.21 -34.91 -36.56
C LYS A 322 8.22 -34.75 -35.38
N SER A 323 8.44 -35.45 -34.27
CA SER A 323 7.55 -35.37 -33.09
C SER A 323 7.62 -34.05 -32.29
N ARG A 324 8.73 -33.30 -32.41
CA ARG A 324 8.87 -31.97 -31.77
C ARG A 324 8.16 -30.87 -32.56
N ALA A 325 8.03 -31.02 -33.88
CA ALA A 325 7.34 -30.07 -34.75
C ALA A 325 5.81 -30.09 -34.57
N THR A 326 5.19 -31.28 -34.51
CA THR A 326 3.73 -31.43 -34.37
C THR A 326 3.20 -30.83 -33.06
N LYS A 327 3.85 -31.10 -31.92
CA LYS A 327 3.50 -30.46 -30.63
C LYS A 327 3.62 -28.92 -30.67
N LYS A 328 4.59 -28.35 -31.40
CA LYS A 328 4.76 -26.89 -31.54
C LYS A 328 3.70 -26.24 -32.45
N ARG A 329 3.13 -26.99 -33.41
CA ARG A 329 2.02 -26.52 -34.28
C ARG A 329 0.65 -26.57 -33.55
N GLN A 330 0.39 -27.61 -32.75
CA GLN A 330 -0.85 -27.74 -31.96
C GLN A 330 -0.97 -26.69 -30.86
N THR A 331 0.13 -26.38 -30.16
CA THR A 331 0.15 -25.36 -29.09
C THR A 331 -0.17 -23.96 -29.64
N LYS A 332 0.42 -23.54 -30.77
CA LYS A 332 0.08 -22.27 -31.43
C LYS A 332 -1.43 -22.16 -31.77
N LYS A 333 -2.05 -23.20 -32.35
CA LYS A 333 -3.51 -23.21 -32.65
C LYS A 333 -4.39 -23.11 -31.38
N LYS A 334 -3.98 -23.65 -30.23
CA LYS A 334 -4.73 -23.48 -28.95
C LYS A 334 -4.61 -22.06 -28.37
N VAL A 335 -3.48 -21.38 -28.54
CA VAL A 335 -3.28 -20.00 -28.06
C VAL A 335 -4.13 -18.99 -28.83
N THR A 336 -4.11 -19.04 -30.17
CA THR A 336 -4.89 -18.10 -31.00
C THR A 336 -6.40 -18.24 -30.79
N LYS A 337 -6.93 -19.48 -30.69
CA LYS A 337 -8.36 -19.72 -30.42
C LYS A 337 -8.79 -19.24 -29.02
N ARG A 338 -7.88 -19.22 -28.02
CA ARG A 338 -8.11 -18.59 -26.70
C ARG A 338 -8.09 -17.05 -26.77
N GLN A 339 -7.16 -16.46 -27.51
CA GLN A 339 -7.09 -15.00 -27.69
C GLN A 339 -8.33 -14.44 -28.41
N ALA A 340 -8.84 -15.14 -29.43
CA ALA A 340 -10.09 -14.79 -30.11
C ALA A 340 -11.30 -14.74 -29.14
N LYS A 341 -11.49 -15.77 -28.31
CA LYS A 341 -12.56 -15.79 -27.28
C LYS A 341 -12.40 -14.68 -26.21
N LYS A 342 -11.17 -14.25 -25.88
CA LYS A 342 -10.93 -13.08 -25.01
C LYS A 342 -11.27 -11.74 -25.70
N ARG A 343 -11.03 -11.60 -27.02
CA ARG A 343 -11.42 -10.39 -27.77
C ARG A 343 -12.94 -10.22 -27.86
N THR A 344 -13.70 -11.28 -28.17
CA THR A 344 -15.16 -11.20 -28.34
C THR A 344 -15.90 -10.91 -27.02
N THR A 345 -15.47 -11.54 -25.92
CA THR A 345 -16.00 -11.25 -24.57
C THR A 345 -15.71 -9.82 -24.12
N LYS A 346 -14.47 -9.31 -24.31
CA LYS A 346 -14.10 -7.92 -24.01
C LYS A 346 -14.88 -6.88 -24.87
N ARG A 347 -15.27 -7.23 -26.10
CA ARG A 347 -16.17 -6.40 -26.94
C ARG A 347 -17.61 -6.37 -26.40
N LYS A 348 -18.17 -7.52 -25.99
CA LYS A 348 -19.51 -7.60 -25.38
C LYS A 348 -19.60 -6.84 -24.05
N THR A 349 -18.61 -6.95 -23.15
CA THR A 349 -18.60 -6.21 -21.88
C THR A 349 -18.46 -4.70 -22.10
N LYS A 350 -17.57 -4.24 -23.00
CA LYS A 350 -17.44 -2.80 -23.33
C LYS A 350 -18.77 -2.20 -23.83
N LYS A 351 -19.53 -2.90 -24.67
CA LYS A 351 -20.87 -2.47 -25.15
C LYS A 351 -21.94 -2.45 -24.04
N LYS A 352 -21.87 -3.34 -23.04
CA LYS A 352 -22.77 -3.32 -21.86
C LYS A 352 -22.45 -2.15 -20.91
N VAL A 353 -21.16 -1.83 -20.72
CA VAL A 353 -20.71 -0.70 -19.88
C VAL A 353 -21.08 0.65 -20.50
N THR A 354 -20.91 0.86 -21.80
CA THR A 354 -21.30 2.13 -22.45
C THR A 354 -22.80 2.39 -22.35
N LYS A 355 -23.65 1.39 -22.61
CA LYS A 355 -25.12 1.50 -22.47
C LYS A 355 -25.56 1.77 -21.02
N ARG A 356 -24.79 1.34 -20.00
CA ARG A 356 -25.03 1.68 -18.58
C ARG A 356 -24.54 3.10 -18.23
N LYS A 357 -23.40 3.55 -18.79
CA LYS A 357 -22.89 4.93 -18.61
C LYS A 357 -23.83 5.98 -19.23
N THR A 358 -24.40 5.75 -20.43
CA THR A 358 -25.36 6.69 -21.03
C THR A 358 -26.64 6.82 -20.20
N LYS A 359 -27.24 5.71 -19.73
CA LYS A 359 -28.43 5.74 -18.85
C LYS A 359 -28.17 6.45 -17.50
N LYS A 360 -26.94 6.38 -16.96
CA LYS A 360 -26.53 7.15 -15.75
C LYS A 360 -26.28 8.65 -16.05
N ARG A 361 -25.86 9.01 -17.28
CA ARG A 361 -25.67 10.41 -17.72
C ARG A 361 -27.00 11.14 -17.94
N THR A 362 -28.00 10.48 -18.55
CA THR A 362 -29.33 11.07 -18.79
C THR A 362 -30.11 11.30 -17.49
N THR A 363 -30.11 10.33 -16.58
CA THR A 363 -30.72 10.48 -15.24
C THR A 363 -30.08 11.61 -14.44
N LYS A 364 -28.74 11.72 -14.40
CA LYS A 364 -28.05 12.85 -13.74
C LYS A 364 -28.41 14.21 -14.37
N LYS A 365 -28.55 14.30 -15.72
CA LYS A 365 -28.99 15.53 -16.42
C LYS A 365 -30.46 15.90 -16.13
N ARG A 366 -31.35 14.93 -15.95
CA ARG A 366 -32.74 15.17 -15.47
C ARG A 366 -32.76 15.68 -14.02
N ALA A 367 -31.95 15.08 -13.14
CA ALA A 367 -31.86 15.46 -11.73
C ALA A 367 -31.31 16.89 -11.53
N THR A 368 -30.26 17.27 -12.26
CA THR A 368 -29.74 18.66 -12.18
C THR A 368 -30.75 19.68 -12.70
N LYS A 369 -31.46 19.41 -13.81
CA LYS A 369 -32.53 20.30 -14.31
C LYS A 369 -33.68 20.47 -13.29
N LYS A 370 -34.05 19.42 -12.53
CA LYS A 370 -35.05 19.50 -11.44
C LYS A 370 -34.54 20.23 -10.18
N ARG A 371 -33.22 20.24 -9.93
CA ARG A 371 -32.60 20.97 -8.80
C ARG A 371 -32.40 22.46 -9.11
N THR A 372 -32.06 22.83 -10.35
CA THR A 372 -31.90 24.25 -10.75
C THR A 372 -33.23 24.99 -10.83
N THR A 373 -34.33 24.36 -11.28
CA THR A 373 -35.66 24.97 -11.26
C THR A 373 -36.14 25.24 -9.83
N LYS A 374 -35.99 24.28 -8.90
CA LYS A 374 -36.26 24.50 -7.47
C LYS A 374 -35.42 25.66 -6.89
N ARG A 375 -34.12 25.76 -7.23
CA ARG A 375 -33.24 26.86 -6.76
C ARG A 375 -33.63 28.24 -7.33
N LYS A 376 -34.07 28.32 -8.59
CA LYS A 376 -34.64 29.54 -9.19
C LYS A 376 -35.95 29.96 -8.50
N ALA A 377 -36.87 29.02 -8.27
CA ALA A 377 -38.14 29.28 -7.56
C ALA A 377 -37.91 29.78 -6.12
N ALA A 378 -36.95 29.18 -5.40
CA ALA A 378 -36.56 29.64 -4.06
C ALA A 378 -36.03 31.09 -4.06
N LYS A 379 -35.12 31.46 -5.00
CA LYS A 379 -34.68 32.85 -5.16
C LYS A 379 -35.85 33.81 -5.45
N LYS A 380 -36.83 33.44 -6.29
CA LYS A 380 -38.00 34.28 -6.59
C LYS A 380 -38.92 34.46 -5.37
N LYS A 381 -39.02 33.47 -4.47
CA LYS A 381 -39.74 33.63 -3.19
C LYS A 381 -39.00 34.52 -2.20
N THR A 382 -37.67 34.42 -2.08
CA THR A 382 -36.90 35.25 -1.13
C THR A 382 -36.76 36.71 -1.57
N THR A 383 -36.67 37.01 -2.87
CA THR A 383 -36.72 38.40 -3.35
C THR A 383 -38.09 39.04 -3.09
N LYS A 384 -39.21 38.33 -3.36
CA LYS A 384 -40.56 38.83 -3.04
C LYS A 384 -40.74 39.10 -1.54
N ARG A 385 -40.22 38.23 -0.65
CA ARG A 385 -40.19 38.48 0.81
C ARG A 385 -39.29 39.67 1.23
N ARG A 386 -38.14 39.89 0.59
CA ARG A 386 -37.31 41.09 0.85
C ARG A 386 -38.00 42.38 0.40
N ALA A 387 -38.64 42.37 -0.75
CA ALA A 387 -39.38 43.52 -1.28
C ALA A 387 -40.55 43.94 -0.38
N THR A 388 -41.37 42.98 0.09
CA THR A 388 -42.47 43.27 1.02
C THR A 388 -41.97 43.78 2.38
N LYS A 389 -40.90 43.19 2.94
CA LYS A 389 -40.29 43.69 4.19
C LYS A 389 -39.78 45.13 4.03
N LYS A 390 -39.13 45.48 2.90
CA LYS A 390 -38.67 46.85 2.62
C LYS A 390 -39.86 47.84 2.46
N LYS A 391 -40.95 47.45 1.80
CA LYS A 391 -42.18 48.27 1.67
C LYS A 391 -42.87 48.50 3.04
N THR A 392 -42.87 47.49 3.90
CA THR A 392 -43.42 47.58 5.27
C THR A 392 -42.59 48.52 6.16
N ILE A 393 -41.26 48.43 6.10
CA ILE A 393 -40.35 49.34 6.82
C ILE A 393 -40.58 50.79 6.36
N ARG A 394 -40.66 51.04 5.05
CA ARG A 394 -40.91 52.38 4.49
C ARG A 394 -42.27 52.97 4.94
N ARG A 395 -43.32 52.13 5.09
CA ARG A 395 -44.61 52.55 5.68
C ARG A 395 -44.52 52.85 7.18
N LYS A 396 -43.74 52.08 7.96
CA LYS A 396 -43.53 52.36 9.39
C LYS A 396 -42.73 53.67 9.61
N THR A 397 -41.73 53.96 8.79
CA THR A 397 -40.94 55.20 8.94
C THR A 397 -41.71 56.45 8.50
N THR A 398 -42.56 56.40 7.47
CA THR A 398 -43.43 57.54 7.13
C THR A 398 -44.47 57.80 8.21
N LYS A 399 -45.13 56.77 8.76
CA LYS A 399 -46.09 56.94 9.88
C LYS A 399 -45.41 57.50 11.15
N LYS A 400 -44.17 57.09 11.46
CA LYS A 400 -43.39 57.66 12.59
C LYS A 400 -42.90 59.10 12.33
N LYS A 401 -42.70 59.51 11.07
CA LYS A 401 -42.44 60.92 10.70
C LYS A 401 -43.70 61.78 10.81
N SER A 402 -44.87 61.31 10.38
CA SER A 402 -46.11 62.11 10.45
C SER A 402 -46.61 62.29 11.88
N THR A 403 -46.49 61.30 12.77
CA THR A 403 -46.82 61.48 14.20
C THR A 403 -45.88 62.46 14.89
N ARG A 404 -44.57 62.42 14.62
CA ARG A 404 -43.61 63.46 15.08
C ARG A 404 -43.94 64.85 14.54
N ARG A 405 -44.44 64.97 13.30
CA ARG A 405 -44.86 66.26 12.73
C ARG A 405 -46.16 66.78 13.35
N LYS A 406 -47.13 65.91 13.67
CA LYS A 406 -48.36 66.28 14.40
C LYS A 406 -48.09 66.71 15.85
N THR A 407 -47.28 65.96 16.60
CA THR A 407 -46.93 66.32 18.00
C THR A 407 -46.14 67.63 18.10
N ARG A 408 -45.24 67.91 17.15
CA ARG A 408 -44.54 69.21 17.08
C ARG A 408 -45.44 70.39 16.66
N LYS A 409 -46.67 70.12 16.15
CA LYS A 409 -47.72 71.09 15.82
C LYS A 409 -48.86 71.14 16.88
N LYS A 410 -48.61 70.54 18.06
CA LYS A 410 -49.43 70.61 19.30
C LYS A 410 -48.60 71.05 20.52
N ARG A 411 -47.37 71.53 20.26
CA ARG A 411 -46.38 72.10 21.23
C ARG A 411 -45.85 73.48 20.77
N ARG A 412 -46.25 73.87 19.56
CA ARG A 412 -46.65 75.21 19.16
C ARG A 412 -48.15 75.12 18.93
#